data_AF-A0A6J7D8Y4-F1
#
_entry.id   AF-A0A6J7D8Y4-F1
#
_cell.length_a   1.000
_cell.length_b   1.000
_cell.length_c   1.000
_cell.angle_alpha   90.00
_cell.angle_beta   90.00
_cell.angle_gamma   90.00
#
_symmetry.space_group_name_H-M   'P 1'
#
loop_
_entity.id
_entity.type
_entity.pdbx_description
1 polymer ?
#
loop_
_entity_poly.entity_id
_entity_poly.type
_entity_poly.pdbx_seq_one_letter_code
_entity_poly.pdbx_strand_id
1 'polypeptide(L)'
;MASMTGKQIKERLERDLGFEANRARLLTEAAASVEISTYWERKGLGKQNEQTYTALAKAALVSGLAGRQKLSDMVFKVAASNPKSVDLTEVVIEISAIVLEHQKTLNLSRNRASCVNAHLNVLEPDRSLPQVYSPFLSAAELKKMVASSNSLLKTDITTAKEFSKWIKDVHDLLSQVSIGEQVEERDIDPEDSMGKKGLISRKAISTYLKQWELFAIEKLGPNFSIQVKEDDASPLTGRLNNLEDGASRTWTTMLGDITQARTSAIFQKRASAVTDWVTLTTALKNITNYDLELNGRTLKIQLTTNTSEETIIQFVKAMKAQFLVYSGKGLFNVSLQNSGSAITVSIANAIKTDLKKIEEILLQLK
;
A
#
# COMPACT_ATOMS: atom_id res chain seq x y z
N MET A 1 40.04 9.82 -13.54
CA MET A 1 39.16 9.85 -12.35
C MET A 1 38.37 11.13 -12.39
N ALA A 2 37.06 11.08 -12.15
CA ALA A 2 36.26 12.29 -12.07
C ALA A 2 36.51 12.98 -10.72
N SER A 3 36.73 14.30 -10.74
CA SER A 3 36.60 15.13 -9.54
C SER A 3 35.16 15.64 -9.47
N MET A 4 34.51 15.45 -8.33
CA MET A 4 33.14 15.91 -8.11
C MET A 4 32.96 16.51 -6.73
N THR A 5 32.22 17.61 -6.65
CA THR A 5 31.76 18.14 -5.36
C THR A 5 30.65 17.26 -4.81
N GLY A 6 30.48 17.22 -3.48
CA GLY A 6 29.34 16.54 -2.85
C GLY A 6 27.98 17.01 -3.37
N LYS A 7 27.87 18.28 -3.79
CA LYS A 7 26.69 18.82 -4.47
C LYS A 7 26.44 18.14 -5.83
N GLN A 8 27.47 18.00 -6.66
CA GLN A 8 27.34 17.31 -7.95
C GLN A 8 27.00 15.84 -7.78
N ILE A 9 27.52 15.18 -6.74
CA ILE A 9 27.17 13.80 -6.38
C ILE A 9 25.69 13.71 -5.99
N LYS A 10 25.23 14.57 -5.07
CA LYS A 10 23.82 14.65 -4.64
C LYS A 10 22.87 14.81 -5.82
N GLU A 11 23.14 15.79 -6.69
CA GLU A 11 22.31 16.08 -7.87
C GLU A 11 22.28 14.92 -8.88
N ARG A 12 23.38 14.19 -9.07
CA ARG A 12 23.39 13.00 -9.93
C ARG A 12 22.58 11.86 -9.32
N LEU A 13 22.81 11.55 -8.05
CA LEU A 13 22.08 10.49 -7.35
C LEU A 13 20.57 10.75 -7.31
N GLU A 14 20.15 12.02 -7.13
CA GLU A 14 18.75 12.41 -7.17
C GLU A 14 18.11 12.16 -8.55
N ARG A 15 18.80 12.53 -9.64
CA ARG A 15 18.34 12.24 -11.01
C ARG A 15 18.28 10.75 -11.28
N ASP A 16 19.33 10.01 -10.94
CA ASP A 16 19.42 8.57 -11.17
C ASP A 16 18.33 7.82 -10.38
N LEU A 17 17.94 8.32 -9.21
CA LEU A 17 16.86 7.74 -8.43
C LEU A 17 15.52 7.90 -9.14
N GLY A 18 15.26 9.09 -9.70
CA GLY A 18 14.08 9.35 -10.53
C GLY A 18 14.03 8.44 -11.76
N PHE A 19 15.16 8.27 -12.46
CA PHE A 19 15.26 7.37 -13.59
C PHE A 19 15.00 5.91 -13.20
N GLU A 20 15.62 5.41 -12.13
CA GLU A 20 15.43 4.02 -11.67
C GLU A 20 13.98 3.75 -11.22
N ALA A 21 13.37 4.68 -10.50
CA ALA A 21 11.97 4.56 -10.08
C ALA A 21 11.00 4.54 -11.28
N ASN A 22 11.22 5.40 -12.27
CA ASN A 22 10.42 5.39 -13.49
C ASN A 22 10.66 4.14 -14.33
N ARG A 23 11.92 3.69 -14.45
CA ARG A 23 12.31 2.43 -15.11
C ARG A 23 11.59 1.24 -14.48
N ALA A 24 11.63 1.11 -13.16
CA ALA A 24 10.93 0.04 -12.44
C ALA A 24 9.42 0.05 -12.71
N ARG A 25 8.80 1.24 -12.73
CA ARG A 25 7.37 1.39 -13.04
C ARG A 25 7.03 0.95 -14.46
N LEU A 26 7.76 1.45 -15.45
CA LEU A 26 7.47 1.20 -16.86
C LEU A 26 7.68 -0.27 -17.24
N LEU A 27 8.80 -0.87 -16.80
CA LEU A 27 9.13 -2.26 -17.13
C LEU A 27 8.15 -3.25 -16.51
N THR A 28 7.82 -3.06 -15.23
CA THR A 28 6.85 -3.95 -14.54
C THR A 28 5.44 -3.80 -15.10
N GLU A 29 5.03 -2.59 -15.47
CA GLU A 29 3.74 -2.33 -16.12
C GLU A 29 3.65 -2.99 -17.50
N ALA A 30 4.68 -2.82 -18.34
CA ALA A 30 4.73 -3.43 -19.67
C ALA A 30 4.71 -4.97 -19.59
N ALA A 31 5.55 -5.56 -18.74
CA ALA A 31 5.60 -7.01 -18.56
C ALA A 31 4.27 -7.57 -18.04
N ALA A 32 3.68 -6.93 -17.01
CA ALA A 32 2.39 -7.33 -16.48
C ALA A 32 1.26 -7.22 -17.53
N SER A 33 1.29 -6.20 -18.39
CA SER A 33 0.31 -6.02 -19.47
C SER A 33 0.33 -7.19 -20.46
N VAL A 34 1.53 -7.60 -20.91
CA VAL A 34 1.71 -8.74 -21.82
C VAL A 34 1.26 -10.05 -21.18
N GLU A 35 1.61 -10.27 -19.92
CA GLU A 35 1.24 -11.48 -19.17
C GLU A 35 -0.28 -11.56 -18.93
N ILE A 36 -0.92 -10.45 -18.56
CA ILE A 36 -2.37 -10.37 -18.42
C ILE A 36 -3.04 -10.62 -19.76
N SER A 37 -2.53 -10.06 -20.87
CA SER A 37 -3.07 -10.31 -22.21
C SER A 37 -3.02 -11.81 -22.57
N THR A 38 -1.87 -12.44 -22.35
CA THR A 38 -1.68 -13.89 -22.59
C THR A 38 -2.65 -14.71 -21.74
N TYR A 39 -2.77 -14.39 -20.46
CA TYR A 39 -3.70 -15.02 -19.54
C TYR A 39 -5.16 -14.87 -19.99
N TRP A 40 -5.54 -13.66 -20.40
CA TRP A 40 -6.89 -13.32 -20.83
C TRP A 40 -7.33 -14.12 -22.05
N GLU A 41 -6.45 -14.25 -23.05
CA GLU A 41 -6.68 -15.06 -24.24
C GLU A 41 -6.81 -16.55 -23.88
N ARG A 42 -5.94 -17.07 -23.00
CA ARG A 42 -5.97 -18.49 -22.56
C ARG A 42 -7.23 -18.85 -21.78
N LYS A 43 -7.77 -17.92 -21.00
CA LYS A 43 -9.06 -18.07 -20.31
C LYS A 43 -10.27 -17.90 -21.23
N GLY A 44 -10.06 -17.50 -22.49
CA GLY A 44 -11.12 -17.29 -23.46
C GLY A 44 -12.05 -16.13 -23.07
N LEU A 45 -11.48 -15.07 -22.48
CA LEU A 45 -12.22 -13.89 -22.01
C LEU A 45 -12.50 -12.84 -23.11
N GLY A 46 -12.27 -13.19 -24.38
CA GLY A 46 -12.40 -12.30 -25.52
C GLY A 46 -11.26 -11.28 -25.62
N LYS A 47 -10.65 -11.15 -26.80
CA LYS A 47 -9.49 -10.27 -27.01
C LYS A 47 -9.83 -8.80 -26.71
N GLN A 48 -8.94 -8.12 -26.00
CA GLN A 48 -9.03 -6.69 -25.70
C GLN A 48 -7.92 -5.92 -26.44
N ASN A 49 -8.01 -4.59 -26.42
CA ASN A 49 -6.93 -3.74 -26.91
C ASN A 49 -5.80 -3.58 -25.87
N GLU A 50 -4.63 -3.13 -26.32
CA GLU A 50 -3.44 -2.94 -25.50
C GLU A 50 -3.65 -1.94 -24.34
N GLN A 51 -4.46 -0.91 -24.56
CA GLN A 51 -4.77 0.11 -23.55
C GLN A 51 -5.54 -0.50 -22.38
N THR A 52 -6.48 -1.42 -22.64
CA THR A 52 -7.22 -2.14 -21.63
C THR A 52 -6.31 -3.05 -20.81
N TYR A 53 -5.40 -3.80 -21.45
CA TYR A 53 -4.44 -4.65 -20.73
C TYR A 53 -3.46 -3.83 -19.88
N THR A 54 -3.02 -2.69 -20.38
CA THR A 54 -2.16 -1.75 -19.64
C THR A 54 -2.91 -1.20 -18.42
N ALA A 55 -4.18 -0.87 -18.57
CA ALA A 55 -4.99 -0.36 -17.48
C ALA A 55 -5.27 -1.45 -16.42
N LEU A 56 -5.50 -2.70 -16.83
CA LEU A 56 -5.60 -3.86 -15.93
C LEU A 56 -4.28 -4.09 -15.18
N ALA A 57 -3.14 -4.03 -15.87
CA ALA A 57 -1.81 -4.14 -15.26
C ALA A 57 -1.59 -3.05 -14.20
N LYS A 58 -1.90 -1.79 -14.52
CA LYS A 58 -1.82 -0.69 -13.55
C LYS A 58 -2.67 -0.94 -12.32
N ALA A 59 -3.91 -1.43 -12.49
CA ALA A 59 -4.78 -1.74 -11.37
C ALA A 59 -4.23 -2.90 -10.52
N ALA A 60 -3.76 -3.96 -11.17
CA ALA A 60 -3.21 -5.14 -10.53
C ALA A 60 -1.90 -4.84 -9.77
N LEU A 61 -1.06 -3.94 -10.26
CA LEU A 61 0.20 -3.56 -9.61
C LEU A 61 0.04 -2.65 -8.39
N VAL A 62 -1.16 -2.11 -8.16
CA VAL A 62 -1.47 -1.38 -6.92
C VAL A 62 -1.61 -2.38 -5.77
N SER A 63 -0.82 -2.18 -4.72
CA SER A 63 -0.85 -3.05 -3.54
C SER A 63 -2.07 -2.78 -2.65
N GLY A 64 -2.48 -3.80 -1.89
CA GLY A 64 -3.49 -3.65 -0.84
C GLY A 64 -4.94 -3.75 -1.34
N LEU A 65 -5.89 -3.40 -0.47
CA LEU A 65 -7.32 -3.56 -0.74
C LEU A 65 -7.80 -2.65 -1.88
N ALA A 66 -7.35 -1.39 -1.90
CA ALA A 66 -7.72 -0.42 -2.94
C ALA A 66 -7.28 -0.84 -4.36
N GLY A 67 -6.10 -1.47 -4.49
CA GLY A 67 -5.63 -1.98 -5.78
C GLY A 67 -6.45 -3.15 -6.28
N ARG A 68 -6.73 -4.11 -5.38
CA ARG A 68 -7.62 -5.25 -5.69
C ARG A 68 -9.02 -4.81 -6.06
N GLN A 69 -9.52 -3.79 -5.37
CA GLN A 69 -10.81 -3.19 -5.65
C GLN A 69 -10.87 -2.66 -7.09
N LYS A 70 -9.90 -1.81 -7.43
CA LYS A 70 -9.78 -1.24 -8.77
C LYS A 70 -9.65 -2.32 -9.83
N LEU A 71 -8.87 -3.38 -9.57
CA LEU A 71 -8.74 -4.51 -10.49
C LEU A 71 -10.07 -5.24 -10.66
N SER A 72 -10.80 -5.50 -9.57
CA SER A 72 -12.12 -6.12 -9.60
C SER A 72 -13.09 -5.33 -10.46
N ASP A 73 -13.27 -4.04 -10.18
CA ASP A 73 -14.19 -3.19 -10.94
C ASP A 73 -13.87 -3.19 -12.45
N MET A 74 -12.58 -3.21 -12.79
CA MET A 74 -12.14 -3.27 -14.18
C MET A 74 -12.38 -4.63 -14.83
N VAL A 75 -12.06 -5.74 -14.17
CA VAL A 75 -12.31 -7.09 -14.70
C VAL A 75 -13.80 -7.29 -14.95
N PHE A 76 -14.64 -6.94 -13.98
CA PHE A 76 -16.09 -7.06 -14.12
C PHE A 76 -16.62 -6.18 -15.26
N LYS A 77 -16.10 -4.96 -15.42
CA LYS A 77 -16.49 -4.08 -16.54
C LYS A 77 -16.07 -4.62 -17.91
N VAL A 78 -14.85 -5.16 -18.01
CA VAL A 78 -14.27 -5.60 -19.29
C VAL A 78 -14.82 -6.97 -19.72
N ALA A 79 -15.10 -7.86 -18.76
CA ALA A 79 -15.59 -9.21 -19.03
C ALA A 79 -17.12 -9.35 -18.96
N ALA A 80 -17.87 -8.28 -18.67
CA ALA A 80 -19.33 -8.31 -18.52
C ALA A 80 -20.11 -8.86 -19.74
N SER A 81 -19.56 -8.73 -20.95
CA SER A 81 -20.20 -9.19 -22.19
C SER A 81 -19.81 -10.62 -22.60
N ASN A 82 -19.05 -11.34 -21.76
CA ASN A 82 -18.50 -12.63 -22.13
C ASN A 82 -19.53 -13.77 -21.96
N PRO A 83 -19.84 -14.57 -23.01
CA PRO A 83 -20.88 -15.61 -22.97
C PRO A 83 -20.50 -16.87 -22.18
N LYS A 84 -19.27 -16.97 -21.66
CA LYS A 84 -18.81 -18.12 -20.86
C LYS A 84 -19.02 -17.83 -19.38
N SER A 85 -19.51 -18.84 -18.64
CA SER A 85 -19.67 -18.84 -17.18
C SER A 85 -18.31 -18.87 -16.45
N VAL A 86 -17.44 -17.91 -16.74
CA VAL A 86 -16.14 -17.77 -16.06
C VAL A 86 -16.37 -17.01 -14.76
N ASP A 87 -15.86 -17.56 -13.66
CA ASP A 87 -15.86 -16.87 -12.38
C ASP A 87 -14.90 -15.66 -12.45
N LEU A 88 -15.48 -14.45 -12.50
CA LEU A 88 -14.71 -13.21 -12.58
C LEU A 88 -13.96 -12.89 -11.29
N THR A 89 -14.43 -13.40 -10.14
CA THR A 89 -13.70 -13.28 -8.88
C THR A 89 -12.43 -14.14 -8.93
N GLU A 90 -12.51 -15.36 -9.49
CA GLU A 90 -11.34 -16.20 -9.74
C GLU A 90 -10.35 -15.52 -10.70
N VAL A 91 -10.85 -14.85 -11.74
CA VAL A 91 -10.01 -14.08 -12.68
C VAL A 91 -9.21 -12.97 -11.98
N VAL A 92 -9.85 -12.21 -11.08
CA VAL A 92 -9.17 -11.15 -10.30
C VAL A 92 -8.06 -11.73 -9.42
N ILE A 93 -8.34 -12.87 -8.79
CA ILE A 93 -7.40 -13.59 -7.93
C ILE A 93 -6.19 -14.06 -8.76
N GLU A 94 -6.42 -14.72 -9.89
CA GLU A 94 -5.36 -15.24 -10.74
C GLU A 94 -4.49 -14.13 -11.36
N ILE A 95 -5.09 -13.03 -11.82
CA ILE A 95 -4.32 -11.85 -12.27
C ILE A 95 -3.46 -11.29 -11.13
N SER A 96 -4.00 -11.25 -9.90
CA SER A 96 -3.23 -10.81 -8.73
C SER A 96 -2.06 -11.73 -8.40
N ALA A 97 -2.19 -13.03 -8.68
CA ALA A 97 -1.09 -14.00 -8.53
C ALA A 97 -0.01 -13.77 -9.59
N ILE A 98 -0.41 -13.59 -10.86
CA ILE A 98 0.50 -13.33 -11.97
C ILE A 98 1.37 -12.11 -11.66
N VAL A 99 0.78 -10.98 -11.28
CA VAL A 99 1.56 -9.74 -11.10
C VAL A 99 2.39 -9.69 -9.81
N LEU A 100 2.39 -10.73 -8.98
CA LEU A 100 3.00 -10.70 -7.66
C LEU A 100 4.52 -10.48 -7.72
N GLU A 101 5.23 -11.09 -8.66
CA GLU A 101 6.68 -10.87 -8.83
C GLU A 101 6.99 -9.43 -9.27
N HIS A 102 6.15 -8.86 -10.12
CA HIS A 102 6.27 -7.45 -10.54
C HIS A 102 5.99 -6.50 -9.37
N GLN A 103 5.01 -6.81 -8.52
CA GLN A 103 4.77 -6.06 -7.28
C GLN A 103 5.97 -6.13 -6.31
N LYS A 104 6.64 -7.28 -6.19
CA LYS A 104 7.86 -7.40 -5.39
C LYS A 104 8.97 -6.50 -5.92
N THR A 105 9.17 -6.47 -7.24
CA THR A 105 10.12 -5.56 -7.90
C THR A 105 9.78 -4.08 -7.63
N LEU A 106 8.51 -3.68 -7.74
CA LEU A 106 8.07 -2.33 -7.41
C LEU A 106 8.28 -1.99 -5.92
N ASN A 107 8.04 -2.93 -5.01
CA ASN A 107 8.24 -2.71 -3.59
C ASN A 107 9.72 -2.56 -3.23
N LEU A 108 10.62 -3.31 -3.90
CA LEU A 108 12.06 -3.09 -3.78
C LEU A 108 12.45 -1.68 -4.24
N SER A 109 11.95 -1.24 -5.41
CA SER A 109 12.17 0.12 -5.91
C SER A 109 11.66 1.20 -4.95
N ARG A 110 10.44 1.04 -4.41
CA ARG A 110 9.87 1.97 -3.42
C ARG A 110 10.68 2.01 -2.13
N ASN A 111 11.10 0.86 -1.62
CA ASN A 111 11.90 0.77 -0.40
C ASN A 111 13.26 1.48 -0.61
N ARG A 112 13.96 1.16 -1.70
CA ARG A 112 15.22 1.81 -2.05
C ARG A 112 15.05 3.31 -2.19
N ALA A 113 14.02 3.78 -2.91
CA ALA A 113 13.74 5.19 -3.06
C ALA A 113 13.44 5.89 -1.73
N SER A 114 12.73 5.24 -0.81
CA SER A 114 12.51 5.78 0.53
C SER A 114 13.83 5.93 1.31
N CYS A 115 14.69 4.91 1.27
CA CYS A 115 15.99 4.96 1.93
C CYS A 115 16.92 6.02 1.33
N VAL A 116 17.04 6.07 0.00
CA VAL A 116 17.93 7.03 -0.68
C VAL A 116 17.42 8.46 -0.52
N ASN A 117 16.12 8.71 -0.67
CA ASN A 117 15.56 10.05 -0.49
C ASN A 117 15.79 10.58 0.93
N ALA A 118 15.79 9.73 1.96
CA ALA A 118 16.12 10.18 3.31
C ALA A 118 17.55 10.75 3.41
N HIS A 119 18.53 10.11 2.74
CA HIS A 119 19.91 10.62 2.67
C HIS A 119 20.01 11.87 1.81
N LEU A 120 19.29 11.95 0.69
CA LEU A 120 19.26 13.14 -0.16
C LEU A 120 18.61 14.34 0.55
N ASN A 121 17.58 14.11 1.37
CA ASN A 121 16.88 15.15 2.11
C ASN A 121 17.75 15.81 3.18
N VAL A 122 18.63 15.05 3.85
CA VAL A 122 19.60 15.65 4.80
C VAL A 122 20.71 16.43 4.10
N LEU A 123 20.82 16.32 2.77
CA LEU A 123 21.67 17.13 1.91
C LEU A 123 20.93 18.33 1.29
N GLU A 124 19.78 18.71 1.83
CA GLU A 124 19.06 19.96 1.48
C GLU A 124 19.01 20.90 2.69
N PRO A 125 20.12 21.58 3.01
CA PRO A 125 20.28 22.36 4.25
C PRO A 125 19.27 23.50 4.40
N ASP A 126 18.78 24.05 3.29
CA ASP A 126 17.88 25.21 3.29
C ASP A 126 16.41 24.84 3.07
N ARG A 127 16.11 23.57 2.75
CA ARG A 127 14.75 23.11 2.43
C ARG A 127 14.33 21.93 3.28
N SER A 128 14.70 20.72 2.88
CA SER A 128 14.15 19.51 3.50
C SER A 128 14.69 19.30 4.91
N LEU A 129 15.94 19.64 5.19
CA LEU A 129 16.51 19.42 6.52
C LEU A 129 15.79 20.25 7.61
N PRO A 130 15.58 21.57 7.45
CA PRO A 130 14.74 22.34 8.37
C PRO A 130 13.28 21.89 8.38
N GLN A 131 12.65 21.71 7.21
CA GLN A 131 11.21 21.41 7.13
C GLN A 131 10.83 20.07 7.77
N VAL A 132 11.69 19.06 7.62
CA VAL A 132 11.41 17.69 8.10
C VAL A 132 11.88 17.50 9.55
N TYR A 133 13.02 18.07 9.93
CA TYR A 133 13.68 17.75 11.19
C TYR A 133 13.62 18.83 12.27
N SER A 134 13.20 20.07 11.96
CA SER A 134 13.03 21.11 12.99
C SER A 134 12.06 20.74 14.12
N PRO A 135 11.01 19.91 13.92
CA PRO A 135 10.16 19.47 15.04
C PRO A 135 10.87 18.52 16.03
N PHE A 136 12.05 18.00 15.67
CA PHE A 136 12.75 16.94 16.40
C PHE A 136 14.13 17.36 16.91
N LEU A 137 14.58 18.56 16.58
CA LEU A 137 15.91 19.08 16.92
C LEU A 137 15.77 20.45 17.57
N SER A 138 16.61 20.73 18.57
CA SER A 138 16.78 22.09 19.07
C SER A 138 17.34 23.01 17.97
N ALA A 139 17.16 24.32 18.11
CA ALA A 139 17.71 25.28 17.15
C ALA A 139 19.24 25.19 17.00
N ALA A 140 19.95 24.86 18.10
CA ALA A 140 21.39 24.67 18.11
C ALA A 140 21.80 23.40 17.35
N GLU A 141 21.11 22.29 17.58
CA GLU A 141 21.33 21.05 16.85
C GLU A 141 21.02 21.21 15.37
N LEU A 142 19.88 21.82 15.02
CA LEU A 142 19.50 22.08 13.65
C LEU A 142 20.58 22.92 12.92
N LYS A 143 21.09 23.98 13.57
CA LYS A 143 22.18 24.79 13.03
C LYS A 143 23.45 23.96 12.79
N LYS A 144 23.80 23.04 13.70
CA LYS A 144 24.93 22.11 13.55
C LYS A 144 24.72 21.15 12.37
N MET A 145 23.51 20.61 12.21
CA MET A 145 23.17 19.69 11.11
C MET A 145 23.20 20.41 9.76
N VAL A 146 22.67 21.63 9.67
CA VAL A 146 22.76 22.50 8.48
C VAL A 146 24.21 22.79 8.11
N ALA A 147 25.06 23.11 9.09
CA ALA A 147 26.49 23.34 8.85
C ALA A 147 27.20 22.08 8.33
N SER A 148 26.89 20.92 8.90
CA SER A 148 27.44 19.62 8.49
C SER A 148 27.02 19.26 7.07
N SER A 149 25.74 19.42 6.75
CA SER A 149 25.19 19.23 5.40
C SER A 149 25.88 20.13 4.36
N ASN A 150 26.05 21.42 4.68
CA ASN A 150 26.78 22.37 3.83
C ASN A 150 28.25 21.97 3.62
N SER A 151 28.92 21.44 4.65
CA SER A 151 30.29 20.94 4.53
C SER A 151 30.36 19.74 3.59
N LEU A 152 29.44 18.78 3.72
CA LEU A 152 29.37 17.60 2.85
C LEU A 152 29.12 17.97 1.38
N LEU A 153 28.29 18.98 1.12
CA LEU A 153 28.02 19.47 -0.25
C LEU A 153 29.23 20.15 -0.90
N LYS A 154 30.11 20.78 -0.10
CA LYS A 154 31.32 21.48 -0.56
C LYS A 154 32.55 20.57 -0.65
N THR A 155 32.47 19.34 -0.15
CA THR A 155 33.61 18.42 -0.15
C THR A 155 33.96 18.03 -1.58
N ASP A 156 35.21 18.23 -1.97
CA ASP A 156 35.76 17.74 -3.25
C ASP A 156 36.18 16.30 -3.11
N ILE A 157 35.67 15.45 -4.00
CA ILE A 157 35.87 14.00 -3.97
C ILE A 157 36.53 13.59 -5.27
N THR A 158 37.69 12.96 -5.14
CA THR A 158 38.55 12.60 -6.27
C THR A 158 38.94 11.12 -6.25
N THR A 159 38.85 10.47 -5.08
CA THR A 159 39.25 9.08 -4.88
C THR A 159 38.11 8.19 -4.38
N ALA A 160 38.24 6.88 -4.59
CA ALA A 160 37.32 5.89 -4.03
C ALA A 160 37.17 5.99 -2.50
N LYS A 161 38.28 6.22 -1.79
CA LYS A 161 38.29 6.34 -0.32
C LYS A 161 37.50 7.56 0.15
N GLU A 162 37.66 8.70 -0.51
CA GLU A 162 36.89 9.92 -0.23
C GLU A 162 35.42 9.71 -0.53
N PHE A 163 35.08 9.02 -1.62
CA PHE A 163 33.69 8.73 -1.97
C PHE A 163 33.01 7.81 -0.94
N SER A 164 33.66 6.70 -0.55
CA SER A 164 33.15 5.82 0.50
C SER A 164 33.05 6.52 1.85
N LYS A 165 33.99 7.43 2.16
CA LYS A 165 33.92 8.26 3.36
C LYS A 165 32.72 9.20 3.31
N TRP A 166 32.52 9.89 2.19
CA TRP A 166 31.39 10.80 2.00
C TRP A 166 30.04 10.08 2.17
N ILE A 167 29.88 8.88 1.59
CA ILE A 167 28.67 8.06 1.76
C ILE A 167 28.38 7.79 3.25
N LYS A 168 29.41 7.44 4.03
CA LYS A 168 29.29 7.20 5.47
C LYS A 168 29.02 8.47 6.25
N ASP A 169 29.72 9.57 5.96
CA ASP A 169 29.52 10.84 6.64
C ASP A 169 28.09 11.39 6.39
N VAL A 170 27.50 11.16 5.20
CA VAL A 170 26.08 11.45 4.91
C VAL A 170 25.14 10.57 5.74
N HIS A 171 25.45 9.28 5.87
CA HIS A 171 24.66 8.37 6.70
C HIS A 171 24.74 8.72 8.19
N ASP A 172 25.91 9.15 8.67
CA ASP A 172 26.11 9.60 10.04
C ASP A 172 25.28 10.87 10.32
N LEU A 173 25.19 11.78 9.36
CA LEU A 173 24.29 12.93 9.44
C LEU A 173 22.82 12.48 9.54
N LEU A 174 22.39 11.53 8.70
CA LEU A 174 21.03 10.97 8.75
C LEU A 174 20.74 10.30 10.11
N SER A 175 21.71 9.54 10.63
CA SER A 175 21.61 8.88 11.93
C SER A 175 21.48 9.92 13.06
N GLN A 176 22.30 10.97 13.05
CA GLN A 176 22.25 12.04 14.04
C GLN A 176 20.89 12.75 14.06
N VAL A 177 20.35 13.12 12.89
CA VAL A 177 19.01 13.76 12.83
C VAL A 177 17.88 12.80 13.19
N SER A 178 18.10 11.49 13.05
CA SER A 178 17.11 10.45 13.41
C SER A 178 17.16 10.05 14.89
N ILE A 179 18.22 10.42 15.62
CA ILE A 179 18.45 10.06 17.04
C ILE A 179 18.02 11.20 18.01
N GLY A 180 17.68 12.40 17.51
CA GLY A 180 17.37 13.62 18.27
C GLY A 180 16.75 13.38 19.66
N GLU A 181 17.42 13.89 20.71
CA GLU A 181 17.16 13.67 22.15
C GLU A 181 16.49 12.32 22.50
N GLN A 182 17.26 11.24 22.38
CA GLN A 182 17.02 10.00 23.14
C GLN A 182 18.09 9.84 24.23
N VAL A 183 18.34 10.90 24.99
CA VAL A 183 19.09 10.83 26.25
C VAL A 183 18.08 11.02 27.37
N GLU A 184 17.35 9.95 27.67
CA GLU A 184 16.99 9.55 29.01
C GLU A 184 16.42 8.13 28.89
N GLU A 185 17.14 7.17 29.44
CA GLU A 185 16.58 5.87 29.83
C GLU A 185 15.47 6.14 30.87
N ARG A 186 14.29 6.54 30.41
CA ARG A 186 13.07 6.30 31.18
C ARG A 186 12.56 4.95 30.70
N ASP A 187 12.28 4.07 31.64
CA ASP A 187 11.53 2.84 31.41
C ASP A 187 10.33 3.16 30.52
N ILE A 188 10.43 2.82 29.24
CA ILE A 188 9.43 3.15 28.23
C ILE A 188 8.25 2.22 28.49
N ASP A 189 7.17 2.78 29.04
CA ASP A 189 5.86 2.15 29.08
C ASP A 189 5.51 1.68 27.64
N PRO A 190 4.99 0.46 27.44
CA PRO A 190 4.79 -0.11 26.09
C PRO A 190 3.94 0.75 25.14
N GLU A 191 3.12 1.65 25.69
CA GLU A 191 2.27 2.59 24.94
C GLU A 191 3.03 3.77 24.33
N ASP A 192 4.23 4.11 24.81
CA ASP A 192 5.02 5.25 24.31
C ASP A 192 6.03 4.85 23.22
N SER A 193 6.00 3.60 22.77
CA SER A 193 6.86 3.06 21.71
C SER A 193 6.48 3.48 20.28
N MET A 194 5.46 4.34 20.12
CA MET A 194 5.18 5.00 18.85
C MET A 194 6.25 6.06 18.57
N GLY A 195 7.37 5.63 17.97
CA GLY A 195 8.42 6.54 17.52
C GLY A 195 7.84 7.78 16.84
N LYS A 196 8.35 8.97 17.18
CA LYS A 196 7.86 10.25 16.66
C LYS A 196 7.67 10.16 15.14
N LYS A 197 6.41 10.26 14.70
CA LYS A 197 6.01 10.09 13.30
C LYS A 197 6.85 10.99 12.40
N GLY A 198 7.73 10.41 11.59
CA GLY A 198 8.62 11.14 10.69
C GLY A 198 10.12 10.84 10.87
N LEU A 199 10.54 10.28 12.01
CA LEU A 199 11.94 9.85 12.22
C LEU A 199 12.16 8.38 11.83
N ILE A 200 13.38 8.07 11.38
CA ILE A 200 13.77 6.69 11.08
C ILE A 200 14.05 5.96 12.39
N SER A 201 13.41 4.80 12.58
CA SER A 201 13.67 3.94 13.73
C SER A 201 15.14 3.52 13.79
N ARG A 202 15.74 3.49 14.98
CA ARG A 202 17.09 2.91 15.20
C ARG A 202 17.22 1.50 14.65
N LYS A 203 16.14 0.70 14.68
CA LYS A 203 16.14 -0.68 14.13
C LYS A 203 16.26 -0.71 12.60
N ALA A 204 15.89 0.37 11.93
CA ALA A 204 15.89 0.48 10.47
C ALA A 204 17.15 1.17 9.91
N ILE A 205 17.95 1.85 10.75
CA ILE A 205 19.05 2.71 10.29
C ILE A 205 20.11 1.95 9.48
N SER A 206 20.44 0.71 9.87
CA SER A 206 21.37 -0.16 9.15
C SER A 206 20.87 -0.56 7.77
N THR A 207 19.55 -0.80 7.64
CA THR A 207 18.92 -1.06 6.34
C THR A 207 19.02 0.16 5.43
N TYR A 208 18.86 1.36 5.97
CA TYR A 208 18.99 2.61 5.24
C TYR A 208 20.43 2.81 4.73
N LEU A 209 21.45 2.56 5.57
CA LEU A 209 22.85 2.58 5.16
C LEU A 209 23.10 1.66 3.97
N LYS A 210 22.67 0.39 4.10
CA LYS A 210 22.91 -0.61 3.05
C LYS A 210 22.29 -0.20 1.71
N GLN A 211 21.05 0.30 1.71
CA GLN A 211 20.39 0.73 0.46
C GLN A 211 21.07 1.98 -0.15
N TRP A 212 21.54 2.89 0.70
CA TRP A 212 22.26 4.10 0.29
C TRP A 212 23.63 3.78 -0.30
N GLU A 213 24.42 2.94 0.38
CA GLU A 213 25.74 2.48 -0.09
C GLU A 213 25.62 1.78 -1.44
N LEU A 214 24.74 0.78 -1.54
CA LEU A 214 24.51 0.05 -2.80
C LEU A 214 24.14 1.02 -3.93
N PHE A 215 23.21 1.95 -3.67
CA PHE A 215 22.78 2.92 -4.68
C PHE A 215 23.90 3.87 -5.12
N ALA A 216 24.62 4.46 -4.17
CA ALA A 216 25.69 5.39 -4.49
C ALA A 216 26.85 4.71 -5.25
N ILE A 217 27.23 3.50 -4.82
CA ILE A 217 28.28 2.71 -5.46
C ILE A 217 27.87 2.27 -6.86
N GLU A 218 26.66 1.73 -7.03
CA GLU A 218 26.15 1.32 -8.36
C GLU A 218 26.13 2.47 -9.36
N LYS A 219 25.67 3.66 -8.95
CA LYS A 219 25.47 4.78 -9.87
C LYS A 219 26.74 5.59 -10.14
N LEU A 220 27.59 5.79 -9.13
CA LEU A 220 28.72 6.70 -9.22
C LEU A 220 30.07 6.08 -8.86
N GLY A 221 30.11 4.88 -8.27
CA GLY A 221 31.34 4.16 -7.95
C GLY A 221 32.32 4.05 -9.13
N PRO A 222 31.88 3.70 -10.35
CA PRO A 222 32.76 3.63 -11.52
C PRO A 222 33.51 4.94 -11.82
N ASN A 223 32.93 6.10 -11.50
CA ASN A 223 33.58 7.41 -11.72
C ASN A 223 34.82 7.60 -10.84
N PHE A 224 34.87 6.88 -9.72
CA PHE A 224 35.96 6.86 -8.73
C PHE A 224 36.79 5.57 -8.80
N SER A 225 36.69 4.83 -9.92
CA SER A 225 37.40 3.55 -10.15
C SER A 225 37.01 2.43 -9.18
N ILE A 226 35.79 2.48 -8.62
CA ILE A 226 35.23 1.38 -7.84
C ILE A 226 34.59 0.40 -8.82
N GLN A 227 35.08 -0.83 -8.82
CA GLN A 227 34.46 -1.92 -9.57
C GLN A 227 33.20 -2.37 -8.83
N VAL A 228 32.05 -2.33 -9.52
CA VAL A 228 30.78 -2.84 -8.99
C VAL A 228 30.77 -4.35 -9.18
N LYS A 229 30.86 -5.13 -8.10
CA LYS A 229 30.70 -6.58 -8.13
C LYS A 229 29.22 -6.95 -8.05
N GLU A 230 28.91 -8.22 -8.34
CA GLU A 230 27.54 -8.72 -8.25
C GLU A 230 26.95 -8.58 -6.83
N ASP A 231 27.77 -8.76 -5.80
CA ASP A 231 27.39 -8.53 -4.39
C ASP A 231 27.17 -7.05 -4.04
N ASP A 232 27.74 -6.14 -4.83
CA ASP A 232 27.58 -4.69 -4.70
C ASP A 232 26.37 -4.16 -5.49
N ALA A 233 25.66 -5.05 -6.20
CA ALA A 233 24.47 -4.72 -6.97
C ALA A 233 23.19 -5.11 -6.22
N SER A 234 22.26 -4.19 -6.17
CA SER A 234 20.92 -4.39 -5.62
C SER A 234 20.19 -5.49 -6.39
N PRO A 235 19.45 -6.38 -5.71
CA PRO A 235 18.55 -7.32 -6.36
C PRO A 235 17.56 -6.66 -7.31
N LEU A 236 17.26 -5.36 -7.11
CA LEU A 236 16.45 -4.58 -8.02
C LEU A 236 17.09 -4.45 -9.39
N THR A 237 18.40 -4.15 -9.47
CA THR A 237 19.11 -3.93 -10.74
C THR A 237 19.05 -5.17 -11.61
N GLY A 238 19.33 -6.36 -11.05
CA GLY A 238 19.20 -7.63 -11.77
C GLY A 238 17.77 -7.90 -12.25
N ARG A 239 16.75 -7.64 -11.41
CA ARG A 239 15.34 -7.77 -11.79
C ARG A 239 14.95 -6.84 -12.94
N LEU A 240 15.44 -5.59 -12.94
CA LEU A 240 15.14 -4.63 -14.00
C LEU A 240 15.83 -4.99 -15.31
N ASN A 241 17.09 -5.44 -15.26
CA ASN A 241 17.81 -5.89 -16.45
C ASN A 241 17.09 -7.09 -17.11
N ASN A 242 16.68 -8.08 -16.32
CA ASN A 242 15.92 -9.22 -16.83
C ASN A 242 14.61 -8.80 -17.53
N LEU A 243 13.94 -7.75 -17.03
CA LEU A 243 12.72 -7.24 -17.66
C LEU A 243 13.01 -6.49 -18.97
N GLU A 244 14.17 -5.83 -19.10
CA GLU A 244 14.59 -5.13 -20.33
C GLU A 244 14.97 -6.09 -21.45
N ASP A 245 15.57 -7.23 -21.12
CA ASP A 245 15.93 -8.27 -22.08
C ASP A 245 14.70 -8.98 -22.68
N GLY A 246 13.49 -8.50 -22.36
CA GLY A 246 12.24 -9.00 -22.93
C GLY A 246 11.84 -10.36 -22.36
N ALA A 247 12.27 -10.70 -21.14
CA ALA A 247 11.90 -11.93 -20.45
C ALA A 247 10.39 -11.95 -20.15
N SER A 248 9.59 -12.32 -21.15
CA SER A 248 8.18 -12.62 -20.97
C SER A 248 8.03 -14.01 -20.37
N ARG A 249 7.22 -14.13 -19.31
CA ARG A 249 7.00 -15.41 -18.66
C ARG A 249 6.08 -16.28 -19.52
N THR A 250 6.42 -17.56 -19.62
CA THR A 250 5.61 -18.53 -20.36
C THR A 250 4.28 -18.79 -19.64
N TRP A 251 3.27 -19.26 -20.38
CA TRP A 251 2.00 -19.71 -19.78
C TRP A 251 2.21 -20.74 -18.67
N THR A 252 3.14 -21.68 -18.85
CA THR A 252 3.47 -22.71 -17.86
C THR A 252 3.97 -22.10 -16.56
N THR A 253 4.83 -21.07 -16.64
CA THR A 253 5.32 -20.34 -15.47
C THR A 253 4.16 -19.63 -14.76
N MET A 254 3.33 -18.90 -15.49
CA MET A 254 2.17 -18.19 -14.92
C MET A 254 1.16 -19.15 -14.27
N LEU A 255 0.93 -20.32 -14.88
CA LEU A 255 0.05 -21.34 -14.31
C LEU A 255 0.63 -21.95 -13.02
N GLY A 256 1.95 -22.12 -12.97
CA GLY A 256 2.67 -22.51 -11.75
C GLY A 256 2.44 -21.50 -10.62
N ASP A 257 2.59 -20.22 -10.90
CA ASP A 257 2.35 -19.14 -9.91
C ASP A 257 0.91 -19.12 -9.42
N ILE A 258 -0.07 -19.27 -10.33
CA ILE A 258 -1.50 -19.36 -9.97
C ILE A 258 -1.74 -20.55 -9.05
N THR A 259 -1.17 -21.72 -9.38
CA THR A 259 -1.32 -22.94 -8.59
C THR A 259 -0.70 -22.78 -7.20
N GLN A 260 0.52 -22.22 -7.13
CA GLN A 260 1.20 -21.95 -5.88
C GLN A 260 0.42 -20.94 -5.02
N ALA A 261 -0.09 -19.88 -5.64
CA ALA A 261 -0.90 -18.87 -4.96
C ALA A 261 -2.16 -19.50 -4.35
N ARG A 262 -2.85 -20.39 -5.07
CA ARG A 262 -4.03 -21.12 -4.54
C ARG A 262 -3.70 -21.98 -3.31
N THR A 263 -2.49 -22.51 -3.21
CA THR A 263 -2.04 -23.31 -2.05
C THR A 263 -1.52 -22.48 -0.88
N SER A 264 -1.30 -21.17 -1.06
CA SER A 264 -0.75 -20.30 -0.02
C SER A 264 -1.84 -19.74 0.89
N ALA A 265 -1.76 -20.04 2.20
CA ALA A 265 -2.67 -19.53 3.22
C ALA A 265 -2.75 -17.98 3.26
N ILE A 266 -1.63 -17.29 2.98
CA ILE A 266 -1.57 -15.82 2.93
C ILE A 266 -2.35 -15.28 1.73
N PHE A 267 -2.32 -15.99 0.61
CA PHE A 267 -3.04 -15.63 -0.59
C PHE A 267 -4.52 -15.96 -0.47
N GLN A 268 -4.89 -17.11 0.11
CA GLN A 268 -6.28 -17.44 0.41
C GLN A 268 -6.93 -16.39 1.33
N LYS A 269 -6.24 -15.96 2.39
CA LYS A 269 -6.72 -14.86 3.27
C LYS A 269 -6.92 -13.53 2.52
N ARG A 270 -6.13 -13.28 1.47
CA ARG A 270 -6.28 -12.09 0.60
C ARG A 270 -7.38 -12.25 -0.45
N ALA A 271 -7.64 -13.47 -0.90
CA ALA A 271 -8.72 -13.83 -1.82
C ALA A 271 -10.09 -13.75 -1.14
N SER A 272 -10.23 -14.25 0.09
CA SER A 272 -11.47 -14.16 0.88
C SER A 272 -11.95 -12.71 1.05
N ALA A 273 -11.03 -11.76 1.28
CA ALA A 273 -11.38 -10.34 1.38
C ALA A 273 -11.96 -9.73 0.09
N VAL A 274 -11.67 -10.32 -1.09
CA VAL A 274 -12.25 -9.91 -2.37
C VAL A 274 -13.62 -10.56 -2.55
N THR A 275 -13.76 -11.84 -2.20
CA THR A 275 -15.05 -12.55 -2.22
C THR A 275 -16.05 -11.91 -1.26
N ASP A 276 -15.64 -11.57 -0.04
CA ASP A 276 -16.47 -10.89 0.96
C ASP A 276 -16.96 -9.52 0.46
N TRP A 277 -16.11 -8.80 -0.29
CA TRP A 277 -16.45 -7.49 -0.86
C TRP A 277 -17.36 -7.57 -2.09
N VAL A 278 -17.12 -8.49 -3.02
CA VAL A 278 -18.00 -8.71 -4.19
C VAL A 278 -19.41 -9.11 -3.71
N THR A 279 -19.48 -9.96 -2.68
CA THR A 279 -20.73 -10.31 -2.00
C THR A 279 -21.36 -9.08 -1.33
N LEU A 280 -20.56 -8.19 -0.72
CA LEU A 280 -21.01 -6.91 -0.16
C LEU A 280 -21.57 -5.95 -1.22
N THR A 281 -20.95 -5.82 -2.40
CA THR A 281 -21.43 -4.94 -3.47
C THR A 281 -22.69 -5.45 -4.16
N THR A 282 -22.84 -6.76 -4.26
CA THR A 282 -24.09 -7.36 -4.75
C THR A 282 -25.20 -7.20 -3.71
N ALA A 283 -24.89 -7.33 -2.41
CA ALA A 283 -25.82 -7.07 -1.31
C ALA A 283 -26.21 -5.59 -1.16
N LEU A 284 -25.29 -4.65 -1.44
CA LEU A 284 -25.53 -3.20 -1.40
C LEU A 284 -26.40 -2.70 -2.57
N LYS A 285 -26.46 -3.43 -3.68
CA LYS A 285 -27.38 -3.12 -4.81
C LYS A 285 -28.83 -3.55 -4.54
N ASN A 286 -29.06 -4.40 -3.53
CA ASN A 286 -30.36 -4.97 -3.17
C ASN A 286 -30.83 -4.46 -1.79
N ILE A 287 -30.58 -3.20 -1.46
CA ILE A 287 -31.06 -2.59 -0.21
C ILE A 287 -32.41 -1.92 -0.47
N THR A 288 -33.44 -2.40 0.21
CA THR A 288 -34.74 -1.73 0.27
C THR A 288 -34.75 -0.77 1.45
N ASN A 289 -35.15 0.47 1.21
CA ASN A 289 -35.32 1.47 2.25
C ASN A 289 -36.81 1.59 2.60
N TYR A 290 -37.12 1.51 3.89
CA TYR A 290 -38.46 1.71 4.43
C TYR A 290 -38.44 2.94 5.34
N ASP A 291 -39.25 3.94 5.01
CA ASP A 291 -39.57 5.05 5.90
C ASP A 291 -40.95 4.76 6.50
N LEU A 292 -40.97 4.40 7.77
CA LEU A 292 -42.16 4.03 8.53
C LEU A 292 -42.40 5.04 9.66
N GLU A 293 -43.60 5.01 10.22
CA GLU A 293 -43.95 5.82 11.39
C GLU A 293 -44.16 4.94 12.62
N LEU A 294 -43.50 5.29 13.73
CA LEU A 294 -43.60 4.58 15.00
C LEU A 294 -43.91 5.55 16.15
N ASN A 295 -45.20 5.64 16.53
CA ASN A 295 -45.71 6.55 17.55
C ASN A 295 -45.32 8.02 17.26
N GLY A 296 -45.61 8.53 16.04
CA GLY A 296 -45.32 9.93 15.65
C GLY A 296 -43.85 10.23 15.35
N ARG A 297 -42.97 9.22 15.33
CA ARG A 297 -41.53 9.35 15.03
C ARG A 297 -41.18 8.56 13.78
N THR A 298 -40.37 9.14 12.90
CA THR A 298 -39.89 8.46 11.70
C THR A 298 -38.92 7.35 12.08
N LEU A 299 -39.25 6.14 11.65
CA LEU A 299 -38.44 4.94 11.72
C LEU A 299 -37.88 4.66 10.33
N LYS A 300 -36.56 4.69 10.16
CA LYS A 300 -35.92 4.30 8.90
C LYS A 300 -35.30 2.92 9.04
N ILE A 301 -35.66 2.02 8.14
CA ILE A 301 -35.10 0.68 8.04
C ILE A 301 -34.44 0.53 6.68
N GLN A 302 -33.18 0.12 6.67
CA GLN A 302 -32.49 -0.34 5.46
C GLN A 302 -32.26 -1.83 5.61
N LEU A 303 -32.76 -2.60 4.65
CA LEU A 303 -32.73 -4.06 4.71
C LEU A 303 -32.30 -4.62 3.35
N THR A 304 -31.35 -5.55 3.35
CA THR A 304 -31.03 -6.32 2.15
C THR A 304 -32.18 -7.28 1.80
N THR A 305 -32.57 -7.37 0.53
CA THR A 305 -33.63 -8.29 0.08
C THR A 305 -33.26 -9.74 0.42
N ASN A 306 -34.21 -10.54 0.94
CA ASN A 306 -34.03 -11.92 1.41
C ASN A 306 -33.13 -12.08 2.66
N THR A 307 -33.18 -11.13 3.59
CA THR A 307 -32.44 -11.26 4.85
C THR A 307 -32.95 -12.45 5.67
N SER A 308 -32.04 -13.33 6.12
CA SER A 308 -32.42 -14.51 6.89
C SER A 308 -32.95 -14.14 8.29
N GLU A 309 -33.84 -14.99 8.81
CA GLU A 309 -34.39 -14.83 10.17
C GLU A 309 -33.31 -14.92 11.25
N GLU A 310 -32.28 -15.74 11.03
CA GLU A 310 -31.12 -15.82 11.92
C GLU A 310 -30.36 -14.48 12.00
N THR A 311 -30.20 -13.80 10.86
CA THR A 311 -29.58 -12.47 10.79
C THR A 311 -30.42 -11.43 11.53
N ILE A 312 -31.75 -11.49 11.41
CA ILE A 312 -32.67 -10.61 12.16
C ILE A 312 -32.53 -10.85 13.67
N ILE A 313 -32.48 -12.11 14.12
CA ILE A 313 -32.30 -12.46 15.54
C ILE A 313 -30.96 -11.92 16.07
N GLN A 314 -29.88 -12.03 15.29
CA GLN A 314 -28.58 -11.48 15.65
C GLN A 314 -28.60 -9.94 15.71
N PHE A 315 -29.26 -9.28 14.74
CA PHE A 315 -29.45 -7.83 14.74
C PHE A 315 -30.25 -7.37 15.96
N VAL A 316 -31.34 -8.05 16.30
CA VAL A 316 -32.17 -7.72 17.46
C VAL A 316 -31.38 -7.83 18.77
N LYS A 317 -30.49 -8.83 18.89
CA LYS A 317 -29.58 -8.93 20.04
C LYS A 317 -28.63 -7.74 20.10
N ALA A 318 -28.01 -7.36 18.98
CA ALA A 318 -27.13 -6.20 18.89
C ALA A 318 -27.87 -4.89 19.19
N MET A 319 -29.09 -4.73 18.69
CA MET A 319 -29.96 -3.59 18.94
C MET A 319 -30.32 -3.46 20.43
N LYS A 320 -30.70 -4.58 21.07
CA LYS A 320 -30.99 -4.60 22.51
C LYS A 320 -29.74 -4.25 23.33
N ALA A 321 -28.57 -4.72 22.93
CA ALA A 321 -27.31 -4.36 23.58
C ALA A 321 -26.96 -2.87 23.40
N GLN A 322 -27.10 -2.33 22.19
CA GLN A 322 -26.85 -0.92 21.90
C GLN A 322 -27.82 0.00 22.65
N PHE A 323 -29.06 -0.45 22.89
CA PHE A 323 -30.02 0.29 23.70
C PHE A 323 -29.62 0.43 25.17
N LEU A 324 -28.88 -0.54 25.73
CA LEU A 324 -28.41 -0.46 27.13
C LEU A 324 -27.43 0.68 27.36
N VAL A 325 -26.66 1.06 26.34
CA VAL A 325 -25.68 2.15 26.39
C VAL A 325 -26.22 3.45 25.76
N TYR A 326 -27.46 3.45 25.29
CA TYR A 326 -28.12 4.61 24.69
C TYR A 326 -28.74 5.50 25.77
N SER A 327 -28.48 6.81 25.70
CA SER A 327 -28.89 7.79 26.72
C SER A 327 -30.38 8.16 26.71
N GLY A 328 -31.18 7.57 25.81
CA GLY A 328 -32.60 7.87 25.62
C GLY A 328 -32.87 9.16 24.83
N LYS A 329 -31.84 9.95 24.50
CA LYS A 329 -31.95 11.22 23.76
C LYS A 329 -31.12 11.18 22.48
N GLY A 330 -31.66 11.74 21.40
CA GLY A 330 -30.98 11.84 20.10
C GLY A 330 -31.39 10.76 19.12
N LEU A 331 -30.54 10.47 18.14
CA LEU A 331 -30.82 9.42 17.15
C LEU A 331 -30.31 8.07 17.69
N PHE A 332 -31.20 7.10 17.82
CA PHE A 332 -30.83 5.71 18.04
C PHE A 332 -30.57 5.07 16.67
N ASN A 333 -29.34 4.67 16.41
CA ASN A 333 -28.92 4.08 15.14
C ASN A 333 -28.16 2.77 15.39
N VAL A 334 -28.64 1.68 14.81
CA VAL A 334 -28.02 0.36 14.93
C VAL A 334 -27.86 -0.24 13.55
N SER A 335 -26.67 -0.74 13.25
CA SER A 335 -26.39 -1.44 11.99
C SER A 335 -25.70 -2.77 12.29
N LEU A 336 -26.17 -3.85 11.65
CA LEU A 336 -25.48 -5.14 11.61
C LEU A 336 -25.23 -5.50 10.15
N GLN A 337 -23.99 -5.88 9.86
CA GLN A 337 -23.59 -6.30 8.53
C GLN A 337 -22.83 -7.63 8.64
N ASN A 338 -23.41 -8.69 8.08
CA ASN A 338 -22.84 -10.03 8.02
C ASN A 338 -22.88 -10.53 6.57
N SER A 339 -21.87 -11.29 6.14
CA SER A 339 -21.64 -11.85 4.79
C SER A 339 -22.88 -11.91 3.87
N GLY A 340 -23.20 -10.81 3.19
CA GLY A 340 -24.30 -10.71 2.21
C GLY A 340 -25.64 -10.13 2.71
N SER A 341 -25.76 -9.70 3.97
CA SER A 341 -26.94 -9.05 4.53
C SER A 341 -26.57 -7.82 5.36
N ALA A 342 -27.32 -6.74 5.16
CA ALA A 342 -27.23 -5.52 5.95
C ALA A 342 -28.60 -5.18 6.52
N ILE A 343 -28.64 -4.90 7.82
CA ILE A 343 -29.81 -4.35 8.52
C ILE A 343 -29.35 -3.08 9.22
N THR A 344 -29.98 -1.95 8.89
CA THR A 344 -29.77 -0.68 9.60
C THR A 344 -31.12 -0.15 10.04
N VAL A 345 -31.25 0.18 11.32
CA VAL A 345 -32.44 0.82 11.88
C VAL A 345 -32.06 2.13 12.54
N SER A 346 -32.80 3.18 12.21
CA SER A 346 -32.65 4.48 12.86
C SER A 346 -33.99 5.08 13.28
N ILE A 347 -34.06 5.56 14.52
CA ILE A 347 -35.24 6.21 15.09
C ILE A 347 -34.83 7.24 16.15
N ALA A 348 -35.49 8.40 16.17
CA ALA A 348 -35.21 9.44 17.16
C ALA A 348 -35.82 9.10 18.52
N ASN A 349 -35.10 9.41 19.60
CA ASN A 349 -35.52 9.26 20.99
C ASN A 349 -36.17 7.89 21.27
N ALA A 350 -35.45 6.82 20.93
CA ALA A 350 -35.94 5.45 21.08
C ALA A 350 -36.31 5.12 22.54
N ILE A 351 -37.41 4.39 22.71
CA ILE A 351 -37.86 3.85 24.00
C ILE A 351 -37.91 2.31 23.95
N LYS A 352 -37.93 1.67 25.13
CA LYS A 352 -37.85 0.21 25.24
C LYS A 352 -38.98 -0.53 24.50
N THR A 353 -40.17 0.07 24.42
CA THR A 353 -41.30 -0.48 23.67
C THR A 353 -41.11 -0.44 22.15
N ASP A 354 -40.27 0.48 21.64
CA ASP A 354 -39.95 0.57 20.21
C ASP A 354 -39.16 -0.67 19.75
N LEU A 355 -38.27 -1.19 20.59
CA LEU A 355 -37.43 -2.35 20.24
C LEU A 355 -38.25 -3.59 19.89
N LYS A 356 -39.36 -3.83 20.61
CA LYS A 356 -40.27 -4.95 20.33
C LYS A 356 -41.01 -4.76 19.01
N LYS A 357 -41.51 -3.53 18.76
CA LYS A 357 -42.19 -3.21 17.51
C LYS A 357 -41.25 -3.28 16.30
N ILE A 358 -39.99 -2.84 16.46
CA ILE A 358 -38.97 -2.94 15.40
C ILE A 358 -38.67 -4.40 15.08
N GLU A 359 -38.57 -5.27 16.09
CA GLU A 359 -38.41 -6.72 15.92
C GLU A 359 -39.58 -7.34 15.14
N GLU A 360 -40.83 -6.99 15.49
CA GLU A 360 -42.04 -7.43 14.76
C GLU A 360 -42.04 -6.95 13.30
N ILE A 361 -41.70 -5.68 13.05
CA ILE A 361 -41.63 -5.10 11.70
C ILE A 361 -40.55 -5.82 10.87
N LEU A 362 -39.36 -6.05 11.41
CA LEU A 362 -38.28 -6.73 10.68
C LEU A 362 -38.66 -8.16 10.27
N LEU A 363 -39.41 -8.88 11.11
CA LEU A 363 -39.90 -10.23 10.79
C LEU A 363 -40.99 -10.22 9.69
N GLN A 364 -41.76 -9.13 9.57
CA GLN A 364 -42.75 -8.95 8.51
C GLN A 364 -42.14 -8.50 7.18
N LEU A 365 -40.98 -7.84 7.22
CA LEU A 365 -40.26 -7.33 6.05
C LEU A 365 -39.26 -8.33 5.44
N LYS A 366 -39.19 -9.56 5.98
CA LYS A 366 -38.32 -10.67 5.53
C LYS A 366 -38.53 -11.04 4.06
#